data_AF-A0A8J6SX16-F1
#
_entry.id   AF-A0A8J6SX16-F1
#
_cell.length_a   1.000
_cell.length_b   1.000
_cell.length_c   1.000
_cell.angle_alpha   90.00
_cell.angle_beta   90.00
_cell.angle_gamma   90.00
#
_symmetry.space_group_name_H-M   'P 1'
#
loop_
_entity.id
_entity.type
_entity.pdbx_description
1 polymer ?
#
loop_
_entity_poly.entity_id
_entity_poly.type
_entity_poly.pdbx_seq_one_letter_code
_entity_poly.pdbx_strand_id
1 'polypeptide(L)'
;MAIKARYSSRSSFLQILLALLWGSWLGFTPTWLTLQVIVLFLALIFLRLPWVWMATSFAVSWVTGAFLLDPLMNEMGLFLLRFPGLNHFWTEMAKAPIIPWTQFNNSMVLGSFLLGILMIPFWAYVAWNVRRRAPVA
;
A
#
# COMPACT_ATOMS: atom_id res chain seq x y z
N MET A 1 -36.70 3.83 25.14
CA MET A 1 -35.67 2.82 24.83
C MET A 1 -34.72 3.41 23.80
N ALA A 2 -33.69 4.16 24.26
CA ALA A 2 -32.76 4.84 23.37
C ALA A 2 -31.59 3.89 23.05
N ILE A 3 -31.53 3.42 21.80
CA ILE A 3 -30.41 2.65 21.29
C ILE A 3 -29.21 3.60 21.19
N LYS A 4 -28.50 3.76 22.30
CA LYS A 4 -27.19 4.39 22.31
C LYS A 4 -26.20 3.33 21.82
N ALA A 5 -26.23 3.06 20.51
CA ALA A 5 -25.17 2.35 19.82
C ALA A 5 -23.92 3.24 19.89
N ARG A 6 -23.25 3.19 21.03
CA ARG A 6 -21.97 3.84 21.27
C ARG A 6 -20.95 3.08 20.42
N TYR A 7 -20.86 3.45 19.14
CA TYR A 7 -19.72 3.10 18.29
C TYR A 7 -18.48 3.82 18.86
N SER A 8 -17.94 3.26 19.94
CA SER A 8 -16.62 3.57 20.46
C SER A 8 -15.58 2.88 19.57
N SER A 9 -15.62 3.12 18.26
CA SER A 9 -14.54 2.64 17.38
C SER A 9 -13.45 3.69 17.38
N ARG A 10 -12.76 3.84 18.51
CA ARG A 10 -11.51 4.60 18.53
C ARG A 10 -10.49 3.74 17.80
N SER A 11 -10.26 4.05 16.53
CA SER A 11 -9.28 3.31 15.74
C SER A 11 -7.90 3.46 16.36
N SER A 12 -7.24 2.33 16.64
CA SER A 12 -5.87 2.35 17.16
C SER A 12 -4.93 3.02 16.16
N PHE A 13 -3.81 3.58 16.63
CA PHE A 13 -2.76 4.11 15.76
C PHE A 13 -2.40 3.11 14.65
N LEU A 14 -2.24 1.83 15.01
CA LEU A 14 -1.90 0.78 14.06
C LEU A 14 -3.02 0.53 13.05
N GLN A 15 -4.28 0.63 13.44
CA GLN A 15 -5.40 0.47 12.51
C GLN A 15 -5.46 1.61 11.50
N ILE A 16 -5.20 2.84 11.94
CA ILE A 16 -5.13 4.01 11.05
C ILE A 16 -3.92 3.89 10.11
N LEU A 17 -2.74 3.59 10.66
CA LEU A 17 -1.52 3.42 9.88
C LEU A 17 -1.68 2.32 8.83
N LEU A 18 -2.14 1.13 9.23
CA LEU A 18 -2.38 0.03 8.31
C LEU A 18 -3.39 0.44 7.23
N ALA A 19 -4.52 1.06 7.60
CA ALA A 19 -5.51 1.52 6.62
C ALA A 19 -4.89 2.46 5.57
N LEU A 20 -4.07 3.41 6.01
CA LEU A 20 -3.37 4.34 5.11
C LEU A 20 -2.36 3.62 4.20
N LEU A 21 -1.61 2.66 4.74
CA LEU A 21 -0.65 1.87 3.97
C LEU A 21 -1.34 0.99 2.93
N TRP A 22 -2.34 0.20 3.34
CA TRP A 22 -3.09 -0.69 2.47
C TRP A 22 -3.82 0.07 1.36
N GLY A 23 -4.45 1.20 1.69
CA GLY A 23 -5.09 2.04 0.69
C GLY A 23 -4.07 2.65 -0.28
N SER A 24 -2.94 3.14 0.21
CA SER A 24 -1.90 3.72 -0.65
C SER A 24 -1.27 2.70 -1.62
N TRP A 25 -0.94 1.49 -1.17
CA TRP A 25 -0.40 0.45 -2.03
C TRP A 25 -1.40 0.04 -3.11
N LEU A 26 -2.68 -0.11 -2.76
CA LEU A 26 -3.74 -0.34 -3.76
C LEU A 26 -3.86 0.82 -4.74
N GLY A 27 -3.68 2.06 -4.28
CA GLY A 27 -3.75 3.25 -5.13
C GLY A 27 -2.57 3.36 -6.11
N PHE A 28 -1.36 2.95 -5.70
CA PHE A 28 -0.17 2.98 -6.56
C PHE A 28 -0.10 1.82 -7.55
N THR A 29 -0.90 0.77 -7.37
CA THR A 29 -0.74 -0.43 -8.18
C THR A 29 -1.32 -0.23 -9.58
N PRO A 30 -0.49 -0.31 -10.65
CA PRO A 30 -0.95 -0.06 -12.02
C PRO A 30 -1.78 -1.22 -12.60
N THR A 31 -1.60 -2.43 -12.07
CA THR A 31 -2.17 -3.67 -12.60
C THR A 31 -3.03 -4.40 -11.56
N TRP A 32 -4.29 -4.67 -11.91
CA TRP A 32 -5.28 -5.22 -10.98
C TRP A 32 -5.19 -6.73 -10.72
N LEU A 33 -4.46 -7.49 -11.54
CA LEU A 33 -4.41 -8.96 -11.50
C LEU A 33 -3.03 -9.49 -11.07
N THR A 34 -2.43 -8.89 -10.03
CA THR A 34 -1.19 -9.41 -9.43
C THR A 34 -1.47 -10.10 -8.11
N LEU A 35 -0.62 -11.05 -7.73
CA LEU A 35 -0.70 -11.74 -6.44
C LEU A 35 -0.69 -10.75 -5.26
N GLN A 36 0.05 -9.65 -5.40
CA GLN A 36 0.11 -8.58 -4.41
C GLN A 36 -1.27 -7.97 -4.18
N VAL A 37 -1.98 -7.62 -5.25
CA VAL A 37 -3.34 -7.06 -5.18
C VAL A 37 -4.31 -8.05 -4.56
N ILE A 38 -4.22 -9.33 -4.90
CA ILE A 38 -5.04 -10.38 -4.26
C ILE A 38 -4.79 -10.42 -2.75
N VAL A 39 -3.53 -10.38 -2.32
CA VAL A 39 -3.17 -10.35 -0.89
C VAL A 39 -3.69 -9.08 -0.22
N LEU A 40 -3.56 -7.91 -0.87
CA LEU A 40 -4.12 -6.65 -0.38
C LEU A 40 -5.65 -6.76 -0.20
N PHE A 41 -6.38 -7.31 -1.19
CA PHE A 41 -7.82 -7.53 -1.10
C PHE A 41 -8.22 -8.53 -0.01
N LEU A 42 -7.51 -9.65 0.14
CA LEU A 42 -7.76 -10.60 1.23
C LEU A 42 -7.54 -9.95 2.59
N ALA A 43 -6.49 -9.14 2.72
CA ALA A 43 -6.25 -8.37 3.93
C ALA A 43 -7.41 -7.41 4.26
N LEU A 44 -8.12 -6.85 3.27
CA LEU A 44 -9.33 -6.03 3.52
C LEU A 44 -10.48 -6.81 4.15
N ILE A 45 -10.61 -8.10 3.82
CA ILE A 45 -11.68 -8.95 4.34
C ILE A 45 -11.37 -9.38 5.77
N PHE A 46 -10.12 -9.73 6.06
CA PHE A 46 -9.72 -10.26 7.36
C PHE A 46 -9.35 -9.16 8.38
N LEU A 47 -8.78 -8.04 7.92
CA LEU A 47 -8.41 -6.93 8.79
C LEU A 47 -9.58 -5.96 8.91
N ARG A 48 -10.05 -5.74 10.14
CA ARG A 48 -11.06 -4.71 10.45
C ARG A 48 -10.43 -3.32 10.45
N LEU A 49 -10.08 -2.83 9.27
CA LEU A 49 -9.47 -1.52 9.06
C LEU A 49 -10.54 -0.41 8.94
N PRO A 50 -10.26 0.82 9.39
CA PRO A 50 -11.19 1.92 9.21
C PRO A 50 -11.27 2.32 7.73
N TRP A 51 -12.42 2.06 7.12
CA TRP A 51 -12.67 2.30 5.69
C TRP A 51 -12.41 3.75 5.24
N VAL A 52 -12.70 4.74 6.09
CA VAL A 52 -12.51 6.16 5.75
C VAL A 52 -11.03 6.47 5.48
N TRP A 53 -10.12 6.05 6.36
CA TRP A 53 -8.69 6.30 6.19
C TRP A 53 -8.14 5.56 4.98
N MET A 54 -8.58 4.32 4.79
CA MET A 54 -8.15 3.52 3.66
C MET A 54 -8.62 4.11 2.32
N ALA A 55 -9.91 4.41 2.16
CA ALA A 55 -10.46 4.99 0.95
C ALA A 55 -9.82 6.34 0.62
N THR A 56 -9.56 7.16 1.65
CA THR A 56 -8.88 8.46 1.47
C THR A 56 -7.46 8.26 0.93
N SER A 57 -6.66 7.40 1.57
CA SER A 57 -5.29 7.13 1.11
C SER A 57 -5.25 6.50 -0.28
N PHE A 58 -6.20 5.61 -0.60
CA PHE A 58 -6.35 5.03 -1.92
C PHE A 58 -6.62 6.09 -2.98
N ALA A 59 -7.62 6.95 -2.78
CA ALA A 59 -7.98 7.98 -3.75
C ALA A 59 -6.82 8.96 -3.99
N VAL A 60 -6.15 9.41 -2.92
CA VAL A 60 -4.99 10.31 -3.02
C VAL A 60 -3.84 9.62 -3.74
N SER A 61 -3.53 8.37 -3.40
CA SER A 61 -2.42 7.61 -3.99
C SER A 61 -2.69 7.22 -5.45
N TRP A 62 -3.95 6.97 -5.80
CA TRP A 62 -4.36 6.71 -7.18
C TRP A 62 -4.13 7.92 -8.07
N VAL A 63 -4.61 9.09 -7.65
CA VAL A 63 -4.44 10.34 -8.42
C VAL A 63 -2.95 10.73 -8.50
N THR A 64 -2.25 10.70 -7.37
CA THR A 64 -0.83 11.07 -7.34
C THR A 64 0.04 10.06 -8.07
N GLY A 65 -0.26 8.76 -7.94
CA GLY A 65 0.39 7.67 -8.65
C GLY A 65 0.27 7.82 -10.15
N ALA A 66 -0.96 7.88 -10.66
CA ALA A 66 -1.23 7.89 -12.10
C ALA A 66 -0.75 9.16 -12.81
N PHE A 67 -0.81 10.33 -12.17
CA PHE A 67 -0.54 11.61 -12.85
C PHE A 67 0.79 12.27 -12.48
N LEU A 68 1.36 11.99 -11.31
CA LEU A 68 2.60 12.64 -10.86
C LEU A 68 3.76 11.66 -10.71
N LEU A 69 3.51 10.47 -10.17
CA LEU A 69 4.58 9.56 -9.74
C LEU A 69 4.83 8.41 -10.73
N ASP A 70 4.05 8.28 -11.80
CA ASP A 70 4.19 7.20 -12.78
C ASP A 70 5.61 7.12 -13.40
N PRO A 71 6.24 8.22 -13.87
CA PRO A 71 7.61 8.17 -14.38
C PRO A 71 8.61 7.73 -13.29
N LEU A 72 8.44 8.23 -12.06
CA LEU A 72 9.31 7.92 -10.94
C LEU A 72 9.23 6.43 -10.58
N MET A 73 8.02 5.87 -10.48
CA MET A 73 7.83 4.43 -10.22
C MET A 73 8.52 3.60 -11.29
N ASN A 74 8.32 3.94 -12.57
CA ASN A 74 8.95 3.21 -13.65
C ASN A 74 10.48 3.28 -13.59
N GLU A 75 11.06 4.45 -13.35
CA GLU A 75 12.52 4.62 -13.21
C GLU A 75 13.09 3.84 -12.03
N MET A 76 12.44 3.88 -10.87
CA MET A 76 12.83 3.12 -9.69
C MET A 76 12.82 1.61 -9.95
N GLY A 77 11.78 1.11 -10.62
CA GLY A 77 11.69 -0.30 -11.00
C GLY A 77 12.75 -0.70 -12.01
N LEU A 78 12.99 0.13 -13.03
CA LEU A 78 14.06 -0.11 -14.01
C LEU A 78 15.44 -0.12 -13.37
N PHE A 79 15.68 0.78 -12.42
CA PHE A 79 16.93 0.83 -11.66
C PHE A 79 17.18 -0.49 -10.92
N LEU A 80 16.17 -1.00 -10.20
CA LEU A 80 16.27 -2.28 -9.48
C LEU A 80 16.44 -3.48 -10.42
N LEU A 81 15.70 -3.53 -11.53
CA LEU A 81 15.77 -4.63 -12.49
C LEU A 81 17.10 -4.67 -13.25
N ARG A 82 17.72 -3.51 -13.47
CA ARG A 82 19.01 -3.40 -14.18
C ARG A 82 20.21 -3.49 -13.25
N PHE A 83 20.00 -3.49 -11.93
CA PHE A 83 21.10 -3.51 -10.98
C PHE A 83 21.83 -4.87 -11.07
N PRO A 84 23.12 -4.91 -11.50
CA PRO A 84 23.79 -6.18 -11.80
C PRO A 84 23.87 -7.12 -10.59
N GLY A 85 23.97 -6.57 -9.38
CA GLY A 85 24.02 -7.35 -8.14
C GLY A 85 22.71 -8.07 -7.80
N LEU A 86 21.59 -7.71 -8.42
CA LEU A 86 20.29 -8.35 -8.20
C LEU A 86 19.94 -9.36 -9.31
N ASN A 87 20.77 -9.52 -10.35
CA ASN A 87 20.49 -10.44 -11.46
C ASN A 87 20.22 -11.87 -10.99
N HIS A 88 21.03 -12.39 -10.06
CA HIS A 88 20.81 -13.72 -9.51
C HIS A 88 19.50 -13.81 -8.73
N PHE A 89 19.20 -12.79 -7.90
CA PHE A 89 17.96 -12.71 -7.12
C PHE A 89 16.72 -12.74 -8.03
N TRP A 90 16.69 -11.91 -9.08
CA TRP A 90 15.58 -11.88 -10.04
C TRP A 90 15.45 -13.19 -10.83
N THR A 91 16.58 -13.83 -11.15
CA THR A 91 16.60 -15.12 -11.85
C THR A 91 15.99 -16.24 -11.00
N GLU A 92 16.35 -16.31 -9.72
CA GLU A 92 15.78 -17.31 -8.81
C GLU A 92 14.28 -17.04 -8.53
N MET A 93 13.89 -15.77 -8.37
CA MET A 93 12.48 -15.39 -8.28
C MET A 93 11.67 -15.81 -9.52
N ALA A 94 12.23 -15.67 -10.71
CA ALA A 94 11.56 -16.04 -11.96
C ALA A 94 11.34 -17.55 -12.11
N LYS A 95 12.21 -18.37 -11.50
CA LYS A 95 12.09 -19.84 -11.49
C LYS A 95 11.07 -20.36 -10.48
N ALA A 96 10.76 -19.57 -9.45
CA ALA A 96 9.82 -19.99 -8.41
C ALA A 96 8.40 -20.16 -8.98
N PRO A 97 7.59 -21.10 -8.48
CA PRO A 97 6.29 -21.43 -9.09
C PRO A 97 5.23 -20.32 -8.92
N ILE A 98 5.31 -19.55 -7.83
CA ILE A 98 4.26 -18.58 -7.44
C ILE A 98 4.70 -17.13 -7.68
N ILE A 99 5.99 -16.83 -7.50
CA ILE A 99 6.54 -15.47 -7.55
C ILE A 99 6.30 -14.76 -8.90
N PRO A 100 6.35 -15.41 -10.07
CA PRO A 100 6.03 -14.76 -11.35
C PRO A 100 4.65 -14.10 -11.38
N TRP A 101 3.69 -14.58 -10.58
CA TRP A 101 2.35 -13.99 -10.49
C TRP A 101 2.31 -12.65 -9.73
N THR A 102 3.40 -12.26 -9.06
CA THR A 102 3.56 -10.92 -8.50
C THR A 102 3.84 -9.86 -9.56
N GLN A 103 4.31 -10.26 -10.74
CA GLN A 103 4.78 -9.37 -11.82
C GLN A 103 5.90 -8.42 -11.41
N PHE A 104 6.80 -8.81 -10.48
CA PHE A 104 7.99 -8.00 -10.16
C PHE A 104 8.97 -7.81 -11.32
N ASN A 105 8.83 -8.58 -12.41
CA ASN A 105 9.53 -8.32 -13.67
C ASN A 105 9.01 -7.08 -14.43
N ASN A 106 7.88 -6.51 -14.01
CA ASN A 106 7.36 -5.25 -14.53
C ASN A 106 7.91 -4.09 -13.68
N SER A 107 8.57 -3.13 -14.33
CA SER A 107 9.18 -1.97 -13.66
C SER A 107 8.17 -1.12 -12.91
N MET A 108 6.98 -0.89 -13.45
CA MET A 108 5.95 -0.10 -12.77
C MET A 108 5.43 -0.82 -11.51
N VAL A 109 5.25 -2.14 -11.57
CA VAL A 109 4.80 -2.94 -10.43
C VAL A 109 5.88 -2.97 -9.33
N LEU A 110 7.13 -3.18 -9.71
CA LEU A 110 8.24 -3.18 -8.75
C LEU A 110 8.48 -1.80 -8.14
N GLY A 111 8.38 -0.75 -8.95
CA GLY A 111 8.54 0.63 -8.51
C GLY A 111 7.43 1.10 -7.58
N SER A 112 6.18 0.80 -7.89
CA SER A 112 5.03 1.08 -7.01
C SER A 112 5.12 0.33 -5.69
N PHE A 113 5.57 -0.93 -5.71
CA PHE A 113 5.84 -1.70 -4.49
C PHE A 113 6.89 -1.01 -3.62
N LEU A 114 8.04 -0.63 -4.20
CA LEU A 114 9.11 0.07 -3.49
C LEU A 114 8.63 1.43 -2.95
N LEU A 115 7.90 2.21 -3.76
CA LEU A 115 7.38 3.49 -3.34
C LEU A 115 6.46 3.36 -2.12
N GLY A 116 5.58 2.36 -2.10
CA GLY A 116 4.72 2.13 -0.94
C GLY A 116 5.50 1.80 0.34
N ILE A 117 6.63 1.07 0.24
CA ILE A 117 7.55 0.86 1.37
C ILE A 117 8.16 2.20 1.82
N LEU A 118 8.62 3.01 0.87
CA LEU A 118 9.22 4.32 1.17
C LEU A 118 8.22 5.31 1.78
N MET A 119 6.91 5.14 1.53
CA MET A 119 5.87 5.96 2.13
C MET A 119 5.50 5.56 3.57
N ILE A 120 6.02 4.46 4.12
CA ILE A 120 5.77 4.05 5.51
C ILE A 120 6.01 5.17 6.54
N PRO A 121 7.18 5.84 6.57
CA PRO A 121 7.42 6.92 7.53
C PRO A 121 6.44 8.10 7.35
N PHE A 122 6.08 8.43 6.11
CA PHE A 122 5.11 9.47 5.82
C PHE A 122 3.72 9.13 6.40
N TRP A 123 3.22 7.92 6.13
CA TRP A 123 1.93 7.49 6.67
C TRP A 123 1.94 7.30 8.18
N ALA A 124 3.06 6.89 8.78
CA ALA A 124 3.23 6.85 10.23
C ALA A 124 3.09 8.24 10.85
N TYR A 125 3.72 9.25 10.24
CA TYR A 125 3.57 10.64 10.65
C TYR A 125 2.11 11.12 10.53
N VAL A 126 1.44 10.83 9.42
CA VAL A 126 0.01 11.18 9.23
C VAL A 126 -0.87 10.51 10.27
N ALA A 127 -0.75 9.18 10.45
CA ALA A 127 -1.52 8.43 11.44
C ALA A 127 -1.32 8.95 12.86
N TRP A 128 -0.11 9.36 13.19
CA TRP A 128 0.24 9.92 14.49
C TRP A 128 -0.44 11.27 14.70
N ASN A 129 -0.39 12.17 13.72
CA ASN A 129 -1.06 13.47 13.77
C ASN A 129 -2.58 13.34 13.90
N VAL A 130 -3.19 12.45 13.10
CA VAL A 130 -4.62 12.15 13.17
C VAL A 130 -5.01 11.68 14.58
N ARG A 131 -4.25 10.76 15.16
CA ARG A 131 -4.53 10.25 16.50
C ARG A 131 -4.37 11.31 17.58
N ARG A 132 -3.37 12.19 17.47
CA ARG A 132 -3.11 13.27 18.43
C ARG A 132 -4.21 14.33 18.46
N ARG A 133 -4.92 14.53 17.34
CA ARG A 133 -6.02 15.50 17.22
C ARG A 133 -7.38 14.91 17.58
N ALA A 134 -7.49 13.61 17.79
CA ALA A 134 -8.74 12.99 18.22
C ALA A 134 -9.05 13.41 19.67
N PRO A 135 -10.20 14.05 19.94
CA PRO A 135 -10.52 14.57 21.27
C PRO A 135 -10.45 13.46 22.32
N VAL A 136 -9.83 13.78 23.46
CA VAL A 136 -9.83 12.94 24.65
C VAL A 136 -11.17 13.20 25.35
N ALA A 137 -12.09 12.25 25.26
CA ALA A 137 -13.35 12.26 26.01
C ALA A 137 -13.32 11.16 27.06
#